data_AF-A0A2S6C7V8-F1
#
_entry.id   AF-A0A2S6C7V8-F1
#
_cell.length_a   1.000
_cell.length_b   1.000
_cell.length_c   1.000
_cell.angle_alpha   90.00
_cell.angle_beta   90.00
_cell.angle_gamma   90.00
#
_symmetry.space_group_name_H-M   'P 1'
#
loop_
_entity.id
_entity.type
_entity.pdbx_description
1 polymer ?
#
loop_
_entity_poly.entity_id
_entity_poly.type
_entity_poly.pdbx_seq_one_letter_code
_entity_poly.pdbx_strand_id
1 'polypeptide(L)'
;MSIFRTALAATGWTSLGATAGYVLWTRKTSIVDVPPTDYLFNSTLFARYNPNNAPVTQDLAIRRVPLTQIKPELLEKEGKLTEAFCAGVWSGLGFAYQRRFLEKKYRSDPVTADHLWDTKDLQSSTYEPGTKITDHFEVVSKTTNSIIVRCGDSPRLTDVRESDGLFEMSAEIKKDEGIAEFGLKSIFYNGLAQPDQTANPGQGPMSNWIQWLHQQYDKVLMETALNNVTK
;
A
#
# COMPACT_ATOMS: atom_id res chain seq x y z
N MET A 1 -8.21 -44.30 13.20
CA MET A 1 -8.77 -43.12 13.90
C MET A 1 -7.75 -42.27 14.68
N SER A 2 -6.61 -42.80 15.15
CA SER A 2 -5.62 -42.01 15.92
C SER A 2 -4.82 -41.00 15.07
N ILE A 3 -4.31 -41.42 13.90
CA ILE A 3 -3.46 -40.57 13.03
C ILE A 3 -4.21 -39.33 12.51
N PHE A 4 -5.48 -39.48 12.12
CA PHE A 4 -6.32 -38.36 11.68
C PHE A 4 -6.57 -37.34 12.79
N ARG A 5 -6.73 -37.77 14.04
CA ARG A 5 -6.88 -36.87 15.20
C ARG A 5 -5.59 -36.11 15.49
N THR A 6 -4.43 -36.78 15.41
CA THR A 6 -3.13 -36.14 15.59
C THR A 6 -2.81 -35.15 14.47
N ALA A 7 -3.14 -35.47 13.22
CA ALA A 7 -2.96 -34.57 12.08
C ALA A 7 -3.89 -33.34 12.14
N LEU A 8 -5.15 -33.51 12.53
CA LEU A 8 -6.10 -32.41 12.76
C LEU A 8 -5.64 -31.51 13.92
N ALA A 9 -5.16 -32.10 15.01
CA ALA A 9 -4.62 -31.34 16.14
C ALA A 9 -3.36 -30.55 15.73
N ALA A 10 -2.39 -31.18 15.06
CA ALA A 10 -1.18 -30.51 14.59
C ALA A 10 -1.48 -29.36 13.61
N THR A 11 -2.44 -29.56 12.70
CA THR A 11 -2.93 -28.52 11.78
C THR A 11 -3.57 -27.36 12.55
N GLY A 12 -4.41 -27.66 13.54
CA GLY A 12 -5.05 -26.67 14.40
C GLY A 12 -4.06 -25.86 15.24
N TRP A 13 -3.06 -26.49 15.83
CA TRP A 13 -2.01 -25.79 16.58
C TRP A 13 -1.14 -24.90 15.68
N THR A 14 -0.85 -25.36 14.46
CA THR A 14 -0.06 -24.60 13.49
C THR A 14 -0.82 -23.38 12.99
N SER A 15 -2.10 -23.51 12.65
CA SER A 15 -2.92 -22.38 12.20
C SER A 15 -3.17 -21.37 13.31
N LEU A 16 -3.42 -21.83 14.54
CA LEU A 16 -3.53 -20.97 15.72
C LEU A 16 -2.22 -20.22 16.00
N GLY A 17 -1.09 -20.93 15.97
CA GLY A 17 0.24 -20.35 16.15
C GLY A 17 0.57 -19.29 15.11
N ALA A 18 0.30 -19.57 13.82
CA ALA A 18 0.50 -18.60 12.74
C ALA A 18 -0.40 -17.37 12.89
N THR A 19 -1.69 -17.57 13.23
CA THR A 19 -2.64 -16.47 13.43
C THR A 19 -2.22 -15.60 14.63
N ALA A 20 -1.88 -16.22 15.76
CA ALA A 20 -1.41 -15.50 16.94
C ALA A 20 -0.10 -14.76 16.66
N GLY A 21 0.84 -15.39 15.95
CA GLY A 21 2.09 -14.77 15.51
C GLY A 21 1.84 -13.55 14.62
N TYR A 22 0.96 -13.68 13.62
CA TYR A 22 0.56 -12.56 12.74
C TYR A 22 -0.07 -11.41 13.53
N VAL A 23 -1.05 -11.70 14.40
CA VAL A 23 -1.72 -10.68 15.22
C VAL A 23 -0.72 -9.98 16.12
N LEU A 24 0.16 -10.73 16.78
CA LEU A 24 1.19 -10.15 17.64
C LEU A 24 2.18 -9.30 16.84
N TRP A 25 2.63 -9.77 15.68
CA TRP A 25 3.58 -9.05 14.84
C TRP A 25 3.00 -7.73 14.33
N THR A 26 1.75 -7.74 13.88
CA THR A 26 1.07 -6.57 13.28
C THR A 26 0.30 -5.69 14.27
N ARG A 27 0.29 -6.02 15.56
CA ARG A 27 -0.53 -5.35 16.59
C ARG A 27 -0.32 -3.84 16.73
N LYS A 28 0.82 -3.33 16.27
CA LYS A 28 1.17 -1.91 16.37
C LYS A 28 0.66 -1.08 15.19
N THR A 29 0.17 -1.74 14.14
CA THR A 29 -0.47 -1.09 12.99
C THR A 29 -1.98 -1.12 13.16
N SER A 30 -2.58 0.06 13.21
CA SER A 30 -4.02 0.27 13.37
C SER A 30 -4.66 0.56 12.03
N ILE A 31 -5.79 -0.09 11.74
CA ILE A 31 -6.66 0.30 10.62
C ILE A 31 -7.67 1.30 11.16
N VAL A 32 -7.78 2.45 10.51
CA VAL A 32 -8.72 3.51 10.86
C VAL A 32 -9.51 3.92 9.62
N ASP A 33 -10.64 4.58 9.85
CA ASP A 33 -11.47 5.08 8.75
C ASP A 33 -10.77 6.26 8.05
N VAL A 34 -10.83 6.27 6.72
CA VAL A 34 -10.47 7.46 5.95
C VAL A 34 -11.57 8.50 6.18
N PRO A 35 -11.24 9.71 6.69
CA PRO A 35 -12.26 10.70 6.97
C PRO A 35 -12.92 11.18 5.67
N PRO A 36 -14.23 11.47 5.65
CA PRO A 36 -14.91 12.00 4.46
C PRO A 36 -14.31 13.33 3.96
N THR A 37 -13.62 14.06 4.83
CA THR A 37 -12.91 15.31 4.54
C THR A 37 -11.46 15.10 4.12
N ASP A 38 -11.02 13.87 3.86
CA ASP A 38 -9.65 13.60 3.44
C ASP A 38 -9.33 14.39 2.16
N TYR A 39 -8.13 14.96 2.11
CA TYR A 39 -7.73 15.85 1.05
C TYR A 39 -7.69 15.15 -0.32
N LEU A 40 -7.48 13.82 -0.35
CA LEU A 40 -7.44 13.07 -1.60
C LEU A 40 -8.78 13.13 -2.35
N PHE A 41 -9.92 13.10 -1.65
CA PHE A 41 -11.24 13.20 -2.30
C PHE A 41 -11.47 14.54 -3.01
N ASN A 42 -10.75 15.58 -2.59
CA ASN A 42 -10.81 16.91 -3.20
C ASN A 42 -9.61 17.21 -4.11
N SER A 43 -8.75 16.21 -4.37
CA SER A 43 -7.55 16.37 -5.19
C SER A 43 -7.86 16.33 -6.67
N THR A 44 -7.02 16.99 -7.47
CA THR A 44 -7.08 16.91 -8.93
C THR A 44 -6.80 15.50 -9.44
N LEU A 45 -6.05 14.68 -8.69
CA LEU A 45 -5.77 13.28 -9.01
C LEU A 45 -7.05 12.44 -8.94
N PHE A 46 -7.80 12.56 -7.83
CA PHE A 46 -9.03 11.81 -7.65
C PHE A 46 -10.09 12.22 -8.68
N ALA A 47 -10.30 13.52 -8.90
CA ALA A 47 -11.25 14.01 -9.91
C ALA A 47 -10.86 13.58 -11.34
N ARG A 48 -9.57 13.47 -11.65
CA ARG A 48 -9.08 13.04 -12.97
C ARG A 48 -9.38 11.57 -13.24
N TYR A 49 -9.15 10.70 -12.26
CA TYR A 49 -9.25 9.25 -12.45
C TYR A 49 -10.60 8.66 -12.01
N ASN A 50 -11.40 9.42 -11.26
CA ASN A 50 -12.77 9.08 -10.88
C ASN A 50 -13.76 10.19 -11.29
N PRO A 51 -13.89 10.50 -12.60
CA PRO A 51 -14.64 11.67 -13.07
C PRO A 51 -16.14 11.63 -12.74
N ASN A 52 -16.71 10.44 -12.58
CA ASN A 52 -18.12 10.26 -12.23
C ASN A 52 -18.36 10.19 -10.72
N ASN A 53 -17.32 10.37 -9.91
CA ASN A 53 -17.37 10.23 -8.45
C ASN A 53 -17.97 8.88 -8.03
N ALA A 54 -17.50 7.79 -8.65
CA ALA A 54 -17.89 6.44 -8.31
C ALA A 54 -17.57 6.13 -6.84
N PRO A 55 -18.40 5.32 -6.16
CA PRO A 55 -18.12 4.87 -4.81
C PRO A 55 -16.73 4.23 -4.68
N VAL A 56 -16.12 4.41 -3.51
CA VAL A 56 -14.74 3.97 -3.25
C VAL A 56 -14.69 2.83 -2.23
N THR A 57 -13.70 1.95 -2.38
CA THR A 57 -13.19 1.12 -1.29
C THR A 57 -11.97 1.85 -0.73
N GLN A 58 -11.93 2.04 0.58
CA GLN A 58 -10.89 2.85 1.20
C GLN A 58 -10.39 2.23 2.50
N ASP A 59 -9.08 2.27 2.71
CA ASP A 59 -8.42 1.76 3.92
C ASP A 59 -7.30 2.72 4.33
N LEU A 60 -7.07 2.87 5.64
CA LEU A 60 -5.94 3.64 6.17
C LEU A 60 -5.27 2.87 7.31
N ALA A 61 -4.06 2.37 7.04
CA ALA A 61 -3.20 1.75 8.04
C ALA A 61 -2.23 2.78 8.61
N ILE A 62 -2.24 2.96 9.94
CA ILE A 62 -1.38 3.90 10.66
C ILE A 62 -0.46 3.17 11.61
N ARG A 63 0.81 3.59 11.62
CA ARG A 63 1.84 3.05 12.51
C ARG A 63 2.73 4.15 13.06
N ARG A 64 2.80 4.27 14.39
CA ARG A 64 3.61 5.29 15.09
C ARG A 64 4.88 4.70 15.66
N VAL A 65 6.04 5.22 15.27
CA VAL A 65 7.36 4.74 15.70
C VAL A 65 8.11 5.84 16.44
N PRO A 66 8.66 5.59 17.64
CA PRO A 66 9.49 6.57 18.32
C PRO A 66 10.68 7.02 17.46
N LEU A 67 10.99 8.32 17.45
CA LEU A 67 12.11 8.85 16.66
C LEU A 67 13.46 8.22 17.06
N THR A 68 13.59 7.76 18.30
CA THR A 68 14.78 7.04 18.78
C THR A 68 15.04 5.72 18.06
N GLN A 69 14.00 5.09 17.50
CA GLN A 69 14.06 3.84 16.75
C GLN A 69 14.29 4.04 15.25
N ILE A 70 14.13 5.28 14.75
CA ILE A 70 14.37 5.62 13.34
C ILE A 70 15.86 5.83 13.11
N LYS A 71 16.34 5.40 11.92
CA LYS A 71 17.69 5.68 11.42
C LYS A 71 17.95 7.20 11.38
N PRO A 72 18.96 7.75 12.09
CA PRO A 72 19.13 9.19 12.25
C PRO A 72 19.28 9.94 10.92
N GLU A 73 19.95 9.34 9.94
CA GLU A 73 20.19 9.92 8.61
C GLU A 73 18.89 10.19 7.83
N LEU A 74 17.80 9.49 8.17
CA LEU A 74 16.47 9.71 7.55
C LEU A 74 15.73 10.90 8.17
N LEU A 75 16.17 11.37 9.35
CA LEU A 75 15.59 12.50 10.06
C LEU A 75 16.31 13.83 9.76
N GLU A 76 17.51 13.75 9.18
CA GLU A 76 18.36 14.92 8.88
C GLU A 76 17.89 15.70 7.65
N LYS A 77 17.29 15.01 6.68
CA LYS A 77 16.88 15.59 5.40
C LYS A 77 15.40 15.37 5.17
N GLU A 78 14.71 16.47 4.87
CA GLU A 78 13.33 16.47 4.41
C GLU A 78 13.14 15.48 3.24
N GLY A 79 12.07 14.68 3.28
CA GLY A 79 11.71 13.73 2.23
C GLY A 79 12.35 12.36 2.38
N LYS A 80 13.51 12.25 3.04
CA LYS A 80 14.25 10.98 3.11
C LYS A 80 13.52 9.90 3.89
N LEU A 81 12.79 10.26 4.94
CA LEU A 81 11.97 9.31 5.67
C LEU A 81 10.86 8.72 4.79
N THR A 82 10.16 9.55 4.02
CA THR A 82 9.09 9.13 3.10
C THR A 82 9.65 8.30 1.95
N GLU A 83 10.76 8.71 1.34
CA GLU A 83 11.45 7.91 0.30
C GLU A 83 11.86 6.55 0.83
N ALA A 84 12.48 6.48 2.02
CA ALA A 84 12.90 5.22 2.62
C ALA A 84 11.70 4.34 3.01
N PHE A 85 10.59 4.93 3.47
CA PHE A 85 9.37 4.19 3.76
C PHE A 85 8.75 3.61 2.49
N CYS A 86 8.57 4.43 1.45
CA CYS A 86 8.10 4.00 0.13
C CYS A 86 8.99 2.88 -0.46
N ALA A 87 10.31 3.08 -0.42
CA ALA A 87 11.30 2.06 -0.78
C ALA A 87 11.08 0.75 0.00
N GLY A 88 10.79 0.84 1.30
CA GLY A 88 10.48 -0.31 2.15
C GLY A 88 9.22 -1.06 1.70
N VAL A 89 8.16 -0.35 1.33
CA VAL A 89 6.91 -0.95 0.84
C VAL A 89 7.17 -1.79 -0.41
N TRP A 90 7.86 -1.23 -1.41
CA TRP A 90 8.05 -1.91 -2.69
C TRP A 90 9.20 -2.91 -2.68
N SER A 91 10.27 -2.66 -1.93
CA SER A 91 11.42 -3.57 -1.85
C SER A 91 11.22 -4.71 -0.84
N GLY A 92 10.39 -4.50 0.19
CA GLY A 92 10.19 -5.39 1.31
C GLY A 92 9.48 -6.71 1.00
N LEU A 93 9.50 -7.61 2.00
CA LEU A 93 8.92 -8.95 1.88
C LEU A 93 7.40 -8.95 1.70
N GLY A 94 6.69 -7.92 2.20
CA GLY A 94 5.24 -7.81 2.04
C GLY A 94 4.81 -7.72 0.57
N PHE A 95 5.60 -7.03 -0.27
CA PHE A 95 5.32 -6.92 -1.70
C PHE A 95 6.04 -7.97 -2.55
N ALA A 96 7.00 -8.72 -2.00
CA ALA A 96 7.87 -9.61 -2.77
C ALA A 96 7.12 -10.67 -3.59
N TYR A 97 6.03 -11.24 -3.06
CA TYR A 97 5.23 -12.23 -3.79
C TYR A 97 4.48 -11.61 -4.97
N GLN A 98 3.80 -10.47 -4.74
CA GLN A 98 3.10 -9.73 -5.80
C GLN A 98 4.10 -9.25 -6.86
N ARG A 99 5.25 -8.72 -6.44
CA ARG A 99 6.35 -8.33 -7.33
C ARG A 99 6.80 -9.47 -8.24
N ARG A 100 7.04 -10.66 -7.68
CA ARG A 100 7.47 -11.85 -8.45
C ARG A 100 6.39 -12.34 -9.42
N PHE A 101 5.12 -12.24 -9.03
CA PHE A 101 4.00 -12.54 -9.93
C PHE A 101 3.95 -11.57 -11.11
N LEU A 102 4.03 -10.27 -10.84
CA LEU A 102 4.03 -9.21 -11.87
C LEU A 102 5.26 -9.32 -12.78
N GLU A 103 6.43 -9.58 -12.21
CA GLU A 103 7.68 -9.80 -12.93
C GLU A 103 7.53 -10.92 -13.96
N LYS A 104 7.01 -12.08 -13.55
CA LYS A 104 6.80 -13.21 -14.46
C LYS A 104 5.83 -12.87 -15.60
N LYS A 105 4.87 -11.98 -15.35
CA LYS A 105 3.82 -11.64 -16.32
C LYS A 105 4.24 -10.56 -17.31
N TYR A 106 5.03 -9.58 -16.87
CA TYR A 106 5.20 -8.33 -17.61
C TYR A 106 6.67 -7.93 -17.86
N ARG A 107 7.65 -8.38 -17.05
CA ARG A 107 9.04 -7.89 -17.15
C ARG A 107 9.72 -8.20 -18.49
N SER A 108 9.29 -9.25 -19.19
CA SER A 108 9.85 -9.59 -20.51
C SER A 108 9.38 -8.65 -21.63
N ASP A 109 8.36 -7.83 -21.39
CA ASP A 109 7.85 -6.87 -22.37
C ASP A 109 8.78 -5.65 -22.45
N PRO A 110 9.34 -5.32 -23.63
CA PRO A 110 10.18 -4.13 -23.83
C PRO A 110 9.53 -2.82 -23.40
N VAL A 111 8.21 -2.72 -23.42
CA VAL A 111 7.47 -1.51 -22.99
C VAL A 111 7.64 -1.23 -21.49
N THR A 112 8.05 -2.24 -20.71
CA THR A 112 8.23 -2.14 -19.25
C THR A 112 9.71 -2.09 -18.83
N ALA A 113 10.62 -1.88 -19.78
CA ALA A 113 12.05 -1.89 -19.56
C ALA A 113 12.53 -0.77 -18.62
N ASP A 114 11.81 0.35 -18.54
CA ASP A 114 12.09 1.48 -17.64
C ASP A 114 11.41 1.35 -16.27
N HIS A 115 10.67 0.27 -16.00
CA HIS A 115 10.00 0.07 -14.72
C HIS A 115 10.98 -0.46 -13.67
N LEU A 116 10.71 -0.13 -12.40
CA LEU A 116 11.45 -0.70 -11.28
C LEU A 116 10.97 -2.14 -10.99
N TRP A 117 11.91 -3.08 -11.01
CA TRP A 117 11.67 -4.50 -10.79
C TRP A 117 12.49 -5.08 -9.64
N ASP A 118 13.78 -4.75 -9.60
CA ASP A 118 14.71 -5.37 -8.66
C ASP A 118 14.68 -4.68 -7.30
N THR A 119 14.84 -5.48 -6.24
CA THR A 119 14.87 -4.97 -4.84
C THR A 119 15.85 -3.81 -4.68
N LYS A 120 17.03 -3.90 -5.33
CA LYS A 120 18.07 -2.88 -5.24
C LYS A 120 17.61 -1.56 -5.86
N ASP A 121 17.00 -1.61 -7.04
CA ASP A 121 16.56 -0.40 -7.74
C ASP A 121 15.40 0.26 -7.00
N LEU A 122 14.46 -0.55 -6.48
CA LEU A 122 13.39 -0.10 -5.58
C LEU A 122 13.94 0.57 -4.32
N GLN A 123 14.99 0.01 -3.71
CA GLN A 123 15.62 0.62 -2.52
C GLN A 123 16.32 1.94 -2.81
N SER A 124 16.89 2.10 -4.00
CA SER A 124 17.69 3.27 -4.37
C SER A 124 16.90 4.40 -5.04
N SER A 125 15.67 4.13 -5.48
CA SER A 125 14.84 5.10 -6.18
C SER A 125 14.43 6.26 -5.28
N THR A 126 14.38 7.47 -5.84
CA THR A 126 13.79 8.63 -5.16
C THR A 126 12.29 8.74 -5.39
N TYR A 127 11.71 7.91 -6.27
CA TYR A 127 10.27 7.89 -6.57
C TYR A 127 9.74 9.25 -7.04
N GLU A 128 10.40 9.86 -8.02
CA GLU A 128 9.85 11.07 -8.68
C GLU A 128 8.55 10.75 -9.44
N PRO A 129 7.64 11.72 -9.62
CA PRO A 129 6.47 11.54 -10.48
C PRO A 129 6.83 10.98 -11.87
N GLY A 130 6.06 10.00 -12.33
CA GLY A 130 6.34 9.21 -13.52
C GLY A 130 7.17 7.95 -13.29
N THR A 131 7.70 7.72 -12.08
CA THR A 131 8.36 6.45 -11.72
C THR A 131 7.35 5.31 -11.78
N LYS A 132 7.63 4.30 -12.60
CA LYS A 132 6.77 3.11 -12.78
C LYS A 132 7.32 1.93 -12.01
N ILE A 133 6.45 1.20 -11.33
CA ILE A 133 6.81 0.09 -10.45
C ILE A 133 6.07 -1.15 -10.92
N THR A 134 6.83 -2.17 -11.31
CA THR A 134 6.36 -3.52 -11.65
C THR A 134 5.14 -3.58 -12.59
N ASP A 135 5.03 -2.62 -13.52
CA ASP A 135 3.91 -2.52 -14.46
C ASP A 135 2.52 -2.45 -13.82
N HIS A 136 2.43 -1.99 -12.57
CA HIS A 136 1.16 -1.93 -11.86
C HIS A 136 0.95 -0.64 -11.09
N PHE A 137 2.02 0.12 -10.87
CA PHE A 137 1.97 1.38 -10.17
C PHE A 137 2.76 2.44 -10.92
N GLU A 138 2.32 3.69 -10.79
CA GLU A 138 3.03 4.88 -11.25
C GLU A 138 2.95 5.95 -10.18
N VAL A 139 4.08 6.55 -9.82
CA VAL A 139 4.08 7.71 -8.92
C VAL A 139 3.43 8.89 -9.64
N VAL A 140 2.34 9.41 -9.08
CA VAL A 140 1.59 10.54 -9.64
C VAL A 140 1.77 11.82 -8.85
N SER A 141 2.26 11.73 -7.61
CA SER A 141 2.59 12.89 -6.79
C SER A 141 3.62 12.53 -5.73
N LYS A 142 4.47 13.49 -5.38
CA LYS A 142 5.45 13.40 -4.32
C LYS A 142 5.55 14.74 -3.59
N THR A 143 5.58 14.66 -2.28
CA THR A 143 5.88 15.75 -1.36
C THR A 143 6.93 15.26 -0.35
N THR A 144 7.39 16.15 0.53
CA THR A 144 8.30 15.81 1.62
C THR A 144 7.74 14.71 2.54
N ASN A 145 6.42 14.63 2.71
CA ASN A 145 5.80 13.75 3.70
C ASN A 145 4.93 12.64 3.08
N SER A 146 4.77 12.62 1.75
CA SER A 146 3.85 11.71 1.07
C SER A 146 4.27 11.41 -0.36
N ILE A 147 4.17 10.15 -0.76
CA ILE A 147 4.27 9.68 -2.16
C ILE A 147 2.95 9.00 -2.50
N ILE A 148 2.33 9.42 -3.60
CA ILE A 148 1.08 8.85 -4.10
C ILE A 148 1.36 8.12 -5.40
N VAL A 149 0.95 6.86 -5.47
CA VAL A 149 0.95 6.08 -6.70
C VAL A 149 -0.47 5.88 -7.21
N ARG A 150 -0.65 5.94 -8.53
CA ARG A 150 -1.83 5.38 -9.20
C ARG A 150 -1.66 3.86 -9.27
N CYS A 151 -2.73 3.12 -9.02
CA CYS A 151 -2.75 1.67 -8.93
C CYS A 151 -4.01 1.09 -9.59
N GLY A 152 -4.23 -0.22 -9.44
CA GLY A 152 -5.40 -0.91 -9.99
C GLY A 152 -5.19 -1.49 -11.40
N ASP A 153 -4.29 -0.91 -12.20
CA ASP A 153 -3.89 -1.46 -13.50
C ASP A 153 -2.53 -0.90 -13.97
N SER A 154 -2.07 -1.39 -15.11
CA SER A 154 -0.80 -0.99 -15.72
C SER A 154 -0.74 0.50 -16.06
N PRO A 155 0.42 1.15 -15.81
CA PRO A 155 0.66 2.54 -16.19
C PRO A 155 0.65 2.77 -17.72
N ARG A 156 0.61 1.71 -18.52
CA ARG A 156 0.39 1.81 -19.97
C ARG A 156 -0.98 2.39 -20.34
N LEU A 157 -1.96 2.24 -19.45
CA LEU A 157 -3.33 2.73 -19.66
C LEU A 157 -3.47 4.12 -19.05
N THR A 158 -3.23 5.17 -19.81
CA THR A 158 -3.22 6.54 -19.24
C THR A 158 -4.61 7.08 -18.94
N ASP A 159 -5.62 6.65 -19.69
CA ASP A 159 -7.01 7.07 -19.55
C ASP A 159 -7.67 6.50 -18.27
N VAL A 160 -8.92 6.90 -18.02
CA VAL A 160 -9.75 6.40 -16.91
C VAL A 160 -9.97 4.88 -17.05
N ARG A 161 -9.92 4.14 -15.93
CA ARG A 161 -9.90 2.67 -15.92
C ARG A 161 -11.05 2.08 -15.12
N GLU A 162 -11.41 0.83 -15.46
CA GLU A 162 -12.40 0.05 -14.71
C GLU A 162 -11.89 -0.36 -13.32
N SER A 163 -10.59 -0.65 -13.21
CA SER A 163 -9.92 -0.85 -11.93
C SER A 163 -8.86 0.23 -11.77
N ASP A 164 -9.09 1.15 -10.84
CA ASP A 164 -8.22 2.29 -10.61
C ASP A 164 -8.12 2.59 -9.11
N GLY A 165 -7.17 3.44 -8.75
CA GLY A 165 -7.05 3.89 -7.38
C GLY A 165 -5.83 4.72 -7.12
N LEU A 166 -5.84 5.36 -5.95
CA LEU A 166 -4.71 6.08 -5.39
C LEU A 166 -4.24 5.36 -4.14
N PHE A 167 -2.95 5.05 -4.09
CA PHE A 167 -2.29 4.50 -2.92
C PHE A 167 -1.22 5.48 -2.44
N GLU A 168 -1.42 6.01 -1.25
CA GLU A 168 -0.54 6.99 -0.62
C GLU A 168 0.29 6.32 0.48
N MET A 169 1.61 6.54 0.42
CA MET A 169 2.53 6.23 1.50
C MET A 169 2.99 7.53 2.13
N SER A 170 2.63 7.75 3.39
CA SER A 170 2.98 8.96 4.13
C SER A 170 3.92 8.66 5.30
N ALA A 171 4.78 9.63 5.60
CA ALA A 171 5.62 9.63 6.79
C ALA A 171 5.69 11.06 7.34
N GLU A 172 5.14 11.26 8.53
CA GLU A 172 5.10 12.56 9.21
C GLU A 172 5.91 12.51 10.51
N ILE A 173 6.85 13.44 10.66
CA ILE A 173 7.66 13.57 11.88
C ILE A 173 6.93 14.52 12.85
N LYS A 174 6.41 13.97 13.95
CA LYS A 174 5.77 14.73 15.03
C LYS A 174 6.78 14.94 16.15
N LYS A 175 7.65 15.94 16.00
CA LYS A 175 8.79 16.20 16.90
C LYS A 175 8.35 16.38 18.36
N ASP A 176 7.27 17.12 18.58
CA ASP A 176 6.74 17.41 19.91
C ASP A 176 6.23 16.16 20.64
N GLU A 177 5.79 15.16 19.88
CA GLU A 177 5.36 13.85 20.40
C GLU A 177 6.51 12.83 20.45
N GLY A 178 7.69 13.16 19.90
CA GLY A 178 8.84 12.26 19.82
C GLY A 178 8.61 11.03 18.93
N ILE A 179 7.70 11.10 17.96
CA ILE A 179 7.35 9.99 17.05
C ILE A 179 7.40 10.39 15.58
N ALA A 180 7.51 9.38 14.72
CA ALA A 180 7.12 9.44 13.31
C ALA A 180 5.85 8.61 13.10
N GLU A 181 4.86 9.17 12.39
CA GLU A 181 3.64 8.50 11.99
C GLU A 181 3.73 8.10 10.52
N PHE A 182 3.58 6.81 10.25
CA PHE A 182 3.57 6.24 8.91
C PHE A 182 2.14 5.85 8.53
N GLY A 183 1.76 6.18 7.30
CA GLY A 183 0.43 5.89 6.76
C GLY A 183 0.52 5.13 5.43
N LEU A 184 -0.32 4.10 5.29
CA LEU A 184 -0.66 3.50 4.01
C LEU A 184 -2.15 3.75 3.79
N LYS A 185 -2.49 4.57 2.81
CA LYS A 185 -3.87 4.93 2.49
C LYS A 185 -4.21 4.46 1.09
N SER A 186 -5.28 3.69 0.98
CA SER A 186 -5.79 3.20 -0.30
C SER A 186 -7.15 3.81 -0.57
N ILE A 187 -7.38 4.27 -1.80
CA ILE A 187 -8.68 4.68 -2.32
C ILE A 187 -8.84 4.03 -3.69
N PHE A 188 -9.62 2.96 -3.77
CA PHE A 188 -9.90 2.21 -4.98
C PHE A 188 -11.30 2.51 -5.51
N TYR A 189 -11.43 2.62 -6.82
CA TYR A 189 -12.70 2.91 -7.49
C TYR A 189 -12.73 2.29 -8.88
N ASN A 190 -13.94 2.17 -9.42
CA ASN A 190 -14.13 1.97 -10.84
C ASN A 190 -14.33 3.34 -11.49
N GLY A 191 -13.30 3.85 -12.16
CA GLY A 191 -13.33 5.18 -12.77
C GLY A 191 -14.34 5.31 -13.92
N LEU A 192 -14.74 4.19 -14.54
CA LEU A 192 -15.72 4.14 -15.61
C LEU A 192 -17.16 3.98 -15.11
N ALA A 193 -17.36 3.64 -13.83
CA ALA A 193 -18.69 3.41 -13.28
C ALA A 193 -19.51 4.70 -13.23
N GLN A 194 -20.79 4.57 -13.55
CA GLN A 194 -21.81 5.59 -13.31
C GLN A 194 -22.52 5.25 -12.00
N PRO A 195 -22.43 6.08 -10.94
CA PRO A 195 -22.89 5.72 -9.60
C PRO A 195 -24.36 5.28 -9.53
N ASP A 196 -25.21 5.93 -10.32
CA ASP A 196 -26.65 5.68 -10.44
C ASP A 196 -26.99 4.35 -11.12
N GLN A 197 -26.05 3.78 -11.90
CA GLN A 197 -26.21 2.52 -12.63
C GLN A 197 -25.56 1.34 -11.91
N THR A 198 -24.95 1.56 -10.74
CA THR A 198 -24.37 0.47 -9.94
C THR A 198 -25.46 -0.33 -9.21
N ALA A 199 -25.29 -1.65 -9.14
CA ALA A 199 -26.23 -2.52 -8.43
C ALA A 199 -26.28 -2.24 -6.91
N ASN A 200 -25.21 -1.67 -6.34
CA ASN A 200 -25.09 -1.29 -4.94
C ASN A 200 -24.59 0.17 -4.83
N PRO A 201 -25.46 1.17 -4.98
CA PRO A 201 -25.09 2.57 -4.84
C PRO A 201 -24.42 2.83 -3.49
N GLY A 202 -23.23 3.45 -3.52
CA GLY A 202 -22.45 3.77 -2.32
C GLY A 202 -21.51 2.66 -1.83
N GLN A 203 -21.47 1.49 -2.47
CA GLN A 203 -20.45 0.47 -2.19
C GLN A 203 -19.31 0.55 -3.21
N GLY A 204 -18.06 0.62 -2.72
CA GLY A 204 -16.87 0.59 -3.56
C GLY A 204 -16.70 -0.68 -4.40
N PRO A 205 -15.69 -0.73 -5.28
CA PRO A 205 -15.50 -1.84 -6.22
C PRO A 205 -15.13 -3.17 -5.53
N MET A 206 -14.68 -3.15 -4.28
CA MET A 206 -14.37 -4.36 -3.50
C MET A 206 -15.49 -4.70 -2.53
N SER A 207 -15.78 -5.99 -2.39
CA SER A 207 -16.67 -6.48 -1.33
C SER A 207 -16.00 -6.32 0.05
N ASN A 208 -16.81 -6.28 1.11
CA ASN A 208 -16.31 -6.09 2.49
C ASN A 208 -15.28 -7.15 2.91
N TRP A 209 -15.40 -8.38 2.40
CA TRP A 209 -14.43 -9.45 2.66
C TRP A 209 -13.07 -9.18 2.00
N ILE A 210 -13.09 -8.71 0.75
CA ILE A 210 -11.87 -8.35 0.03
C ILE A 210 -11.21 -7.12 0.66
N GLN A 211 -12.00 -6.13 1.05
CA GLN A 211 -11.50 -4.97 1.79
C GLN A 211 -10.85 -5.40 3.12
N TRP A 212 -11.49 -6.28 3.89
CA TRP A 212 -10.89 -6.78 5.12
C TRP A 212 -9.56 -7.52 4.89
N LEU A 213 -9.47 -8.32 3.82
CA LEU A 213 -8.20 -8.98 3.42
C LEU A 213 -7.14 -7.96 3.02
N HIS A 214 -7.53 -6.91 2.29
CA HIS A 214 -6.66 -5.81 1.91
C HIS A 214 -6.09 -5.09 3.14
N GLN A 215 -6.93 -4.80 4.14
CA GLN A 215 -6.49 -4.24 5.42
C GLN A 215 -5.47 -5.14 6.16
N GLN A 216 -5.62 -6.47 6.07
CA GLN A 216 -4.61 -7.39 6.63
C GLN A 216 -3.31 -7.33 5.84
N TYR A 217 -3.41 -7.19 4.53
CA TYR A 217 -2.25 -7.03 3.67
C TYR A 217 -1.50 -5.71 3.95
N ASP A 218 -2.21 -4.61 4.15
CA ASP A 218 -1.63 -3.31 4.52
C ASP A 218 -0.81 -3.38 5.81
N LYS A 219 -1.25 -4.17 6.80
CA LYS A 219 -0.46 -4.41 8.02
C LYS A 219 0.85 -5.12 7.74
N VAL A 220 0.86 -6.10 6.84
CA VAL A 220 2.08 -6.80 6.41
C VAL A 220 3.01 -5.84 5.66
N LEU A 221 2.46 -5.06 4.73
CA LEU A 221 3.23 -4.03 4.01
C LEU A 221 3.86 -3.03 4.98
N MET A 222 3.08 -2.53 5.93
CA MET A 222 3.54 -1.58 6.95
C MET A 222 4.71 -2.14 7.78
N GLU A 223 4.55 -3.30 8.40
CA GLU A 223 5.59 -3.85 9.29
C GLU A 223 6.84 -4.28 8.50
N THR A 224 6.71 -4.73 7.25
CA THR A 224 7.88 -5.07 6.42
C THR A 224 8.58 -3.84 5.86
N ALA A 225 7.84 -2.78 5.51
CA ALA A 225 8.41 -1.51 5.07
C ALA A 225 9.21 -0.81 6.17
N LEU A 226 8.75 -0.93 7.42
CA LEU A 226 9.42 -0.31 8.56
C LEU A 226 10.85 -0.83 8.78
N ASN A 227 11.17 -2.07 8.39
CA ASN A 227 12.54 -2.58 8.46
C ASN A 227 13.53 -1.73 7.63
N ASN A 228 13.04 -0.99 6.64
CA ASN A 228 13.88 -0.09 5.85
C ASN A 228 14.17 1.24 6.56
N VAL A 229 13.35 1.64 7.54
CA VAL A 229 13.46 2.93 8.23
C VAL A 229 13.96 2.83 9.68
N THR A 230 13.75 1.69 10.35
CA THR A 230 14.16 1.47 11.74
C THR A 230 15.57 0.88 11.85
N LYS A 231 16.21 1.08 13.01
CA LYS A 231 17.50 0.48 13.37
C LYS A 231 17.40 -1.01 13.66
#